data_AF-A0A399YPL4-F1
#
_entry.id   AF-A0A399YPL4-F1
#
_cell.length_a   1.000
_cell.length_b   1.000
_cell.length_c   1.000
_cell.angle_alpha   90.00
_cell.angle_beta   90.00
_cell.angle_gamma   90.00
#
_symmetry.space_group_name_H-M   'P 1'
#
loop_
_entity.id
_entity.type
_entity.pdbx_description
1 polymer ?
#
loop_
_entity_poly.entity_id
_entity_poly.type
_entity_poly.pdbx_seq_one_letter_code
_entity_poly.pdbx_strand_id
1 'polypeptide(L)'
;EAPRPLKDVRLLLGSGGVLRHAEPSGARRVLWAVLADHGGGWRPPAAARTRVDTAYLLFAAGLLAPVRPDLARAVARQVVDGATV
;
A
#
# COMPACT_ATOMS: atom_id res chain seq x y z
N GLU A 1 -16.31 -18.18 -8.25
CA GLU A 1 -15.10 -17.67 -7.56
C GLU A 1 -15.53 -17.23 -6.15
N ALA A 2 -14.79 -17.61 -5.11
CA ALA A 2 -15.12 -17.18 -3.75
C ALA A 2 -14.76 -15.68 -3.56
N PRO A 3 -15.55 -14.89 -2.82
CA PRO A 3 -15.26 -13.49 -2.60
C PRO A 3 -13.89 -13.32 -1.91
N ARG A 4 -13.05 -12.41 -2.42
CA ARG A 4 -11.72 -12.15 -1.86
C ARG A 4 -11.89 -11.65 -0.41
N PRO A 5 -11.25 -12.29 0.59
CA PRO A 5 -11.41 -11.92 1.99
C PRO A 5 -10.61 -10.65 2.31
N LEU A 6 -11.08 -9.50 1.82
CA LEU A 6 -10.39 -8.22 2.02
C LEU A 6 -10.44 -7.72 3.47
N LYS A 7 -11.33 -8.28 4.30
CA LYS A 7 -11.45 -7.96 5.74
C LYS A 7 -10.11 -8.05 6.49
N ASP A 8 -9.24 -8.98 6.11
CA ASP A 8 -7.99 -9.31 6.82
C ASP A 8 -6.78 -8.55 6.27
N VAL A 9 -6.97 -7.75 5.21
CA VAL A 9 -5.91 -6.89 4.67
C VAL A 9 -5.46 -5.90 5.74
N ARG A 10 -4.15 -5.87 5.98
CA ARG A 10 -3.52 -5.03 7.03
C ARG A 10 -2.82 -3.78 6.50
N LEU A 11 -2.58 -3.71 5.19
CA LEU A 11 -1.90 -2.60 4.54
C LEU A 11 -2.55 -2.31 3.20
N LEU A 12 -2.95 -1.06 3.01
CA LEU A 12 -3.32 -0.50 1.71
C LEU A 12 -2.22 0.46 1.27
N LEU A 13 -1.59 0.15 0.14
CA LEU A 13 -0.47 0.93 -0.40
C LEU A 13 -0.85 1.61 -1.70
N GLY A 14 -0.77 2.94 -1.73
CA GLY A 14 -0.89 3.74 -2.93
C GLY A 14 0.44 3.88 -3.67
N SER A 15 0.60 3.23 -4.83
CA SER A 15 1.86 3.26 -5.60
C SER A 15 1.82 4.13 -6.87
N GLY A 16 0.65 4.71 -7.22
CA GLY A 16 0.46 5.44 -8.48
C GLY A 16 0.95 6.89 -8.44
N GLY A 17 1.27 7.46 -9.62
CA GLY A 17 1.78 8.82 -9.77
C GLY A 17 0.87 9.91 -9.19
N VAL A 18 -0.45 9.74 -9.30
CA VAL A 18 -1.44 10.65 -8.69
C VAL A 18 -1.27 10.73 -7.17
N LEU A 19 -1.09 9.60 -6.49
CA LEU A 19 -0.91 9.57 -5.04
C LEU A 19 0.47 10.05 -4.62
N ARG A 20 1.48 9.79 -5.45
CA ARG A 20 2.89 10.16 -5.24
C ARG A 20 3.12 11.67 -5.32
N HIS A 21 2.38 12.36 -6.17
CA HIS A 21 2.52 13.79 -6.41
C HIS A 21 1.40 14.63 -5.78
N ALA A 22 0.42 13.99 -5.13
CA ALA A 22 -0.61 14.70 -4.39
C ALA A 22 -0.06 15.23 -3.06
N GLU A 23 -0.66 16.32 -2.58
CA GLU A 23 -0.54 16.73 -1.19
C GLU A 23 -0.89 15.57 -0.25
N PRO A 24 -0.19 15.39 0.89
CA PRO A 24 -0.39 14.25 1.79
C PRO A 24 -1.84 14.07 2.25
N SER A 25 -2.57 15.17 2.46
CA SER A 25 -3.99 15.17 2.83
C SER A 25 -4.88 14.65 1.71
N GLY A 26 -4.56 14.98 0.45
CA GLY A 26 -5.27 14.51 -0.74
C GLY A 26 -5.07 13.02 -0.97
N ALA A 27 -3.82 12.55 -0.92
CA ALA A 27 -3.53 11.11 -1.03
C ALA A 27 -4.23 10.30 0.08
N ARG A 28 -4.21 10.81 1.32
CA ARG A 28 -4.92 10.19 2.45
C ARG A 28 -6.43 10.13 2.21
N ARG A 29 -7.05 11.18 1.66
CA ARG A 29 -8.49 11.21 1.35
C ARG A 29 -8.87 10.14 0.32
N VAL A 30 -8.06 9.97 -0.73
CA VAL A 30 -8.29 8.92 -1.73
C VAL A 30 -8.19 7.53 -1.12
N LEU A 31 -7.14 7.25 -0.34
CA LEU A 31 -6.99 5.94 0.31
C LEU A 31 -8.12 5.64 1.30
N TRP A 32 -8.61 6.66 2.02
CA TRP A 32 -9.77 6.50 2.90
C TRP A 32 -11.06 6.20 2.14
N ALA A 33 -11.29 6.84 0.99
CA ALA A 33 -12.46 6.57 0.17
C ALA A 33 -12.50 5.10 -0.28
N VAL A 34 -11.34 4.53 -0.63
CA VAL A 34 -11.21 3.10 -0.98
C VAL A 34 -11.53 2.19 0.21
N LEU A 35 -11.06 2.54 1.42
CA LEU A 35 -11.32 1.74 2.63
C LEU A 35 -12.78 1.79 3.11
N ALA A 36 -13.49 2.89 2.82
CA ALA A 36 -14.89 3.07 3.18
C ALA A 36 -15.87 2.66 2.06
N ASP A 37 -15.37 2.12 0.95
CA ASP A 37 -16.21 1.68 -0.15
C ASP A 37 -16.85 0.32 0.16
N HIS A 38 -18.16 0.36 0.39
CA HIS A 38 -19.01 -0.81 0.65
C HIS A 38 -19.69 -1.35 -0.62
N GLY A 39 -19.49 -0.71 -1.80
CA GLY A 39 -20.19 -1.03 -3.04
C GLY A 39 -19.73 -2.32 -3.74
N GLY A 40 -18.57 -2.86 -3.39
CA GLY A 40 -17.96 -4.00 -4.09
C GLY A 40 -18.52 -5.39 -3.76
N GLY A 41 -19.42 -5.51 -2.76
CA GLY A 41 -19.92 -6.82 -2.31
C GLY A 41 -18.92 -7.65 -1.50
N TRP A 42 -17.76 -7.08 -1.15
CA TRP A 42 -16.82 -7.62 -0.17
C TRP A 42 -16.85 -6.80 1.13
N ARG A 43 -16.42 -7.41 2.24
CA ARG A 43 -16.18 -6.66 3.48
C ARG A 43 -14.91 -5.84 3.31
N PRO A 44 -14.94 -4.51 3.50
CA PRO A 44 -13.73 -3.71 3.43
C PRO A 44 -12.74 -4.09 4.54
N PRO A 45 -11.46 -3.74 4.39
CA PRO A 45 -10.45 -3.99 5.41
C PRO A 45 -10.81 -3.31 6.74
N ALA A 46 -10.86 -4.09 7.82
CA ALA A 46 -11.33 -3.57 9.11
C ALA A 46 -10.29 -2.73 9.87
N ALA A 47 -9.00 -2.98 9.62
CA ALA A 47 -7.89 -2.37 10.37
C ALA A 47 -6.65 -2.14 9.49
N ALA A 48 -6.86 -1.86 8.20
CA ALA A 48 -5.75 -1.61 7.29
C ALA A 48 -5.07 -0.27 7.59
N ARG A 49 -3.74 -0.28 7.69
CA ARG A 49 -2.94 0.94 7.65
C ARG A 49 -2.85 1.42 6.20
N THR A 50 -2.85 2.73 6.00
CA THR A 50 -2.65 3.34 4.68
C THR A 50 -1.22 3.87 4.55
N ARG A 51 -0.62 3.66 3.38
CA ARG A 51 0.70 4.18 3.01
C ARG A 51 0.71 4.60 1.54
N VAL A 52 1.62 5.47 1.17
CA VAL A 52 1.93 5.82 -0.22
C VAL A 52 3.39 5.47 -0.47
N ASP A 53 3.68 4.72 -1.53
CA ASP A 53 5.05 4.56 -2.00
C ASP A 53 5.44 5.82 -2.77
N THR A 54 6.12 6.74 -2.11
CA THR A 54 6.54 8.01 -2.71
C THR A 54 7.87 7.88 -3.46
N ALA A 55 8.74 6.95 -3.03
CA ALA A 55 10.13 6.84 -3.47
C ALA A 55 10.43 5.64 -4.37
N TYR A 56 9.40 4.95 -4.88
CA TYR A 56 9.53 3.76 -5.76
C TYR A 56 10.22 2.59 -5.05
N LEU A 57 10.06 2.51 -3.74
CA LEU A 57 10.67 1.46 -2.93
C LEU A 57 10.02 0.10 -3.19
N LEU A 58 8.72 0.06 -3.54
CA LEU A 58 8.08 -1.21 -3.91
C LEU A 58 8.67 -1.76 -5.21
N PHE A 59 8.96 -0.87 -6.17
CA PHE A 59 9.63 -1.24 -7.42
C PHE A 59 11.05 -1.77 -7.15
N ALA A 60 11.85 -1.05 -6.36
CA ALA A 60 13.18 -1.50 -5.97
C ALA A 60 13.15 -2.85 -5.24
N ALA A 61 12.20 -3.06 -4.32
CA ALA A 61 12.04 -4.34 -3.64
C ALA A 61 11.72 -5.48 -4.62
N GLY A 62 10.88 -5.24 -5.63
CA GLY A 62 10.57 -6.22 -6.68
C GLY A 62 11.79 -6.61 -7.52
N LEU A 63 12.64 -5.63 -7.89
CA LEU A 63 13.88 -5.89 -8.62
C LEU A 63 14.89 -6.69 -7.79
N LEU A 64 14.96 -6.43 -6.48
CA LEU A 64 15.88 -7.10 -5.56
C LEU A 64 15.43 -8.52 -5.19
N ALA A 65 14.12 -8.78 -5.17
CA ALA A 65 13.56 -10.05 -4.69
C ALA A 65 14.21 -11.32 -5.28
N PRO A 66 14.46 -11.44 -6.60
CA PRO A 66 15.07 -12.65 -7.17
C PRO A 66 16.58 -12.78 -6.93
N VAL A 67 17.29 -11.68 -6.63
CA VAL A 67 18.77 -11.68 -6.53
C VAL A 67 19.28 -11.54 -5.09
N ARG A 68 18.59 -10.75 -4.27
CA ARG A 68 18.95 -10.37 -2.90
C ARG A 68 17.69 -10.26 -2.04
N PRO A 69 17.05 -11.40 -1.70
CA PRO A 69 15.78 -11.41 -0.96
C PRO A 69 15.89 -10.78 0.44
N ASP A 70 17.08 -10.79 1.03
CA ASP A 70 17.42 -10.10 2.28
C ASP A 70 17.26 -8.58 2.13
N LEU A 71 17.83 -8.00 1.07
CA LEU A 71 17.73 -6.57 0.78
C LEU A 71 16.33 -6.18 0.33
N ALA A 72 15.66 -7.01 -0.49
CA ALA A 72 14.28 -6.78 -0.89
C ALA A 72 13.36 -6.65 0.33
N ARG A 73 13.53 -7.51 1.33
CA ARG A 73 12.78 -7.45 2.60
C ARG A 73 13.12 -6.18 3.39
N ALA A 74 14.39 -5.77 3.43
CA ALA A 74 14.79 -4.55 4.10
C ALA A 74 14.16 -3.30 3.46
N VAL A 75 14.15 -3.23 2.12
CA VAL A 75 13.49 -2.14 1.37
C VAL A 75 11.97 -2.16 1.57
N ALA A 76 11.34 -3.33 1.46
CA ALA A 76 9.90 -3.46 1.66
C ALA A 76 9.44 -3.02 3.07
N ARG A 77 10.25 -3.26 4.11
CA ARG A 77 9.94 -2.79 5.47
C ARG A 77 9.84 -1.27 5.55
N GLN A 78 10.68 -0.53 4.83
CA GLN A 78 10.61 0.93 4.79
C GLN A 78 9.26 1.42 4.23
N VAL A 79 8.69 0.71 3.27
CA VAL A 79 7.35 1.00 2.73
C VAL A 79 6.25 0.73 3.75
N VAL A 80 6.36 -0.37 4.50
CA VAL A 80 5.37 -0.81 5.49
C VAL A 80 5.35 0.11 6.71
N ASP A 81 6.53 0.42 7.24
CA ASP A 81 6.67 1.21 8.46
C ASP A 81 6.42 2.71 8.17
N GLY A 82 6.70 3.13 6.93
CA GLY A 82 6.68 4.50 6.46
C GLY A 82 8.12 5.00 6.39
N ALA A 83 8.60 5.28 5.18
CA ALA A 83 9.96 5.74 4.99
C ALA A 83 10.11 7.09 5.71
N THR A 84 11.01 7.15 6.69
CA THR A 84 11.51 8.40 7.23
C THR A 84 12.36 9.03 6.13
N VAL A 85 11.79 9.99 5.42
CA VAL A 85 12.55 10.91 4.57
C VAL A 85 12.72 12.21 5.33
#